data_AF-A0A438N6W8-F1
#
_entry.id   AF-A0A438N6W8-F1
#
_cell.length_a   1.000
_cell.length_b   1.000
_cell.length_c   1.000
_cell.angle_alpha   90.00
_cell.angle_beta   90.00
_cell.angle_gamma   90.00
#
_symmetry.space_group_name_H-M   'P 1'
#
loop_
_entity.id
_entity.type
_entity.pdbx_description
1 polymer ?
#
loop_
_entity_poly.entity_id
_entity_poly.type
_entity_poly.pdbx_seq_one_letter_code
_entity_poly.pdbx_strand_id
1 'polypeptide(L)'
;MELNLDGVDCPIIGYGSSGIVVLRNKTALKLPRSSYFGDDDDFDEEIIQREKKVYLRLGNCYGVVPYLDLTGPGIEMIWMENGNLRDYLAKHRVSPSVHLSWFREMARGLTNIHDCRVIVADISTRNFLLAKDMSIRYSDFTESSLLDINVDMRKADDKGYSIYTDIGQLGAVMFEVITGKKCDFDLFKGQPYGPATAAWPQREDLPGLKDVWLGSIIENCWTKGVFETSHALSVALMSATTP
;
A
#
# COMPACT_ATOMS: atom_id res chain seq x y z
N MET A 1 11.63 12.21 18.34
CA MET A 1 12.60 12.71 17.34
C MET A 1 11.84 13.70 16.49
N GLU A 2 12.43 14.87 16.24
CA GLU A 2 11.77 16.00 15.60
C GLU A 2 12.69 16.52 14.49
N LEU A 3 12.09 17.10 13.46
CA LEU A 3 12.80 17.81 12.40
C LEU A 3 12.40 19.28 12.43
N ASN A 4 13.40 20.17 12.45
CA ASN A 4 13.16 21.60 12.37
C ASN A 4 12.90 21.98 10.90
N LEU A 5 11.69 22.42 10.59
CA LEU A 5 11.30 22.93 9.28
C LEU A 5 10.94 24.40 9.41
N ASP A 6 11.72 25.27 8.77
CA ASP A 6 11.52 26.73 8.77
C ASP A 6 11.37 27.33 10.19
N GLY A 7 12.12 26.81 11.16
CA GLY A 7 12.07 27.25 12.55
C GLY A 7 10.96 26.60 13.39
N VAL A 8 10.26 25.59 12.87
CA VAL A 8 9.22 24.83 13.58
C VAL A 8 9.66 23.39 13.78
N ASP A 9 9.73 22.94 15.03
CA ASP A 9 10.02 21.54 15.36
C ASP A 9 8.79 20.67 15.08
N CYS A 10 8.93 19.77 14.10
CA CYS A 10 7.88 18.88 13.64
C CYS A 10 8.16 17.44 14.10
N PRO A 11 7.23 16.77 14.81
CA PRO A 11 7.40 15.37 15.19
C PRO A 11 7.56 14.46 13.99
N ILE A 12 8.58 13.59 14.01
CA ILE A 12 8.75 12.56 12.99
C ILE A 12 7.84 11.37 13.35
N ILE A 13 6.96 11.04 12.42
CA ILE A 13 5.89 10.05 12.58
C ILE A 13 6.11 8.80 11.71
N GLY A 14 7.06 8.84 10.77
CA GLY A 14 7.40 7.69 9.94
C GLY A 14 8.76 7.82 9.27
N TYR A 15 9.39 6.66 9.03
CA TYR A 15 10.59 6.50 8.22
C TYR A 15 10.30 5.48 7.13
N GLY A 16 10.38 5.92 5.88
CA GLY A 16 10.35 5.05 4.70
C GLY A 16 11.77 4.82 4.16
N SER A 17 11.89 3.89 3.23
CA SER A 17 13.12 3.72 2.43
C SER A 17 13.44 4.95 1.59
N SER A 18 12.41 5.69 1.16
CA SER A 18 12.48 6.83 0.23
C SER A 18 12.26 8.20 0.86
N GLY A 19 11.94 8.27 2.16
CA GLY A 19 11.60 9.55 2.77
C GLY A 19 11.30 9.49 4.25
N ILE A 20 11.15 10.67 4.83
CA ILE A 20 10.70 10.86 6.21
C ILE A 20 9.30 11.47 6.21
N VAL A 21 8.49 11.12 7.20
CA VAL A 21 7.16 11.70 7.37
C VAL A 21 7.12 12.45 8.69
N VAL A 22 6.74 13.72 8.62
CA VAL A 22 6.58 14.59 9.80
C VAL A 22 5.13 15.04 9.97
N LEU A 23 4.73 15.31 11.20
CA LEU A 23 3.45 15.91 11.54
C LEU A 23 3.63 17.43 11.65
N ARG A 24 3.02 18.19 10.73
CA ARG A 24 3.06 19.66 10.72
C ARG A 24 1.63 20.18 10.67
N ASN A 25 1.21 21.04 11.60
CA ASN A 25 -0.13 21.66 11.57
C ASN A 25 -1.32 20.67 11.41
N LYS A 26 -1.22 19.46 12.01
CA LYS A 26 -2.21 18.36 11.85
C LYS A 26 -2.31 17.77 10.44
N THR A 27 -1.30 17.98 9.60
CA THR A 27 -1.13 17.31 8.31
C THR A 27 0.14 16.46 8.34
N ALA A 28 0.16 15.39 7.57
CA ALA A 28 1.36 14.58 7.37
C ALA A 28 2.13 15.11 6.17
N LEU A 29 3.42 15.38 6.33
CA LEU A 29 4.28 15.83 5.25
C LEU A 29 5.38 14.79 5.02
N LYS A 30 5.34 14.13 3.86
CA LYS A 30 6.41 13.22 3.41
C LYS A 30 7.46 14.04 2.66
N LEU A 31 8.71 13.96 3.09
CA LEU A 31 9.86 14.66 2.51
C LEU A 31 10.92 13.65 2.04
N PRO A 32 11.77 14.03 1.06
CA PRO A 32 13.00 13.31 0.77
C PRO A 32 13.84 13.03 2.02
N ARG A 33 14.62 11.95 2.07
CA ARG A 33 15.49 11.72 3.26
C ARG A 33 16.62 12.74 3.32
N SER A 34 17.10 13.21 2.18
CA SER A 34 18.03 14.34 2.06
C SER A 34 17.63 15.54 2.93
N SER A 35 16.33 15.81 3.07
CA SER A 35 15.81 16.89 3.91
C SER A 35 16.11 16.73 5.41
N TYR A 36 16.42 15.54 5.88
CA TYR A 36 16.80 15.27 7.28
C TYR A 36 18.32 15.13 7.46
N PHE A 37 19.01 14.49 6.52
CA PHE A 37 20.44 14.20 6.64
C PHE A 37 21.34 15.31 6.08
N GLY A 38 20.78 16.26 5.32
CA GLY A 38 21.53 17.37 4.72
C GLY A 38 22.41 16.95 3.53
N ASP A 39 22.16 15.77 2.98
CA ASP A 39 22.84 15.27 1.78
C ASP A 39 22.04 15.70 0.53
N ASP A 40 22.66 16.41 -0.42
CA ASP A 40 22.05 16.73 -1.73
C ASP A 40 22.04 15.45 -2.60
N ASP A 41 21.15 14.50 -2.27
CA ASP A 41 20.92 13.31 -3.08
C ASP A 41 19.75 13.53 -4.05
N ASP A 42 20.08 13.90 -5.30
CA ASP A 42 19.12 14.07 -6.41
C ASP A 42 18.19 12.86 -6.56
N PHE A 43 18.62 11.66 -6.16
CA PHE A 43 17.83 10.44 -6.26
C PHE A 43 16.60 10.45 -5.36
N ASP A 44 16.71 10.94 -4.13
CA ASP A 44 15.59 11.03 -3.18
C ASP A 44 14.53 12.03 -3.68
N GLU A 45 14.97 13.12 -4.31
CA GLU A 45 14.06 14.10 -4.93
C GLU A 45 13.31 13.50 -6.12
N GLU A 46 14.00 12.78 -7.01
CA GLU A 46 13.35 12.12 -8.14
C GLU A 46 12.27 11.13 -7.69
N ILE A 47 12.51 10.40 -6.59
CA ILE A 47 11.53 9.47 -6.01
C ILE A 47 10.27 10.22 -5.57
N ILE A 48 10.43 11.30 -4.80
CA ILE A 48 9.28 12.12 -4.36
C ILE A 48 8.53 12.71 -5.56
N GLN A 49 9.24 13.16 -6.60
CA GLN A 49 8.60 13.68 -7.82
C GLN A 49 7.85 12.60 -8.60
N ARG A 50 8.35 11.36 -8.64
CA ARG A 50 7.62 10.21 -9.23
C ARG A 50 6.34 9.92 -8.44
N GLU A 51 6.43 9.86 -7.12
CA GLU A 51 5.27 9.61 -6.24
C GLU A 51 4.21 10.72 -6.36
N LYS A 52 4.62 11.99 -6.45
CA LYS A 52 3.70 13.12 -6.73
C LYS A 52 2.91 12.93 -8.02
N LYS A 53 3.53 12.42 -9.09
CA LYS A 53 2.83 12.14 -10.35
C LYS A 53 1.77 11.06 -10.18
N VAL A 54 2.02 10.07 -9.33
CA VAL A 54 1.02 9.06 -8.98
C VAL A 54 -0.15 9.68 -8.22
N TYR A 55 0.11 10.49 -7.19
CA TYR A 55 -0.96 11.23 -6.48
C TYR A 55 -1.77 12.15 -7.41
N LEU A 56 -1.11 12.85 -8.34
CA LEU A 56 -1.79 13.66 -9.35
C LEU A 56 -2.71 12.83 -10.25
N ARG A 57 -2.27 11.64 -10.70
CA ARG A 57 -3.09 10.71 -11.50
C ARG A 57 -4.29 10.20 -10.70
N LEU A 58 -4.09 9.87 -9.42
CA LEU A 58 -5.13 9.35 -8.54
C LEU A 58 -6.14 10.43 -8.14
N GLY A 59 -5.70 11.69 -8.00
CA GLY A 59 -6.58 12.78 -7.55
C GLY A 59 -7.22 12.44 -6.20
N ASN A 60 -8.53 12.63 -6.07
CA ASN A 60 -9.30 12.25 -4.88
C ASN A 60 -9.84 10.80 -4.97
N CYS A 61 -8.96 9.86 -5.33
CA CYS A 61 -9.31 8.43 -5.46
C CYS A 61 -9.80 7.86 -4.12
N TYR A 62 -10.98 7.23 -4.12
CA TYR A 62 -11.50 6.59 -2.92
C TYR A 62 -10.59 5.43 -2.49
N GLY A 63 -10.28 5.34 -1.20
CA GLY A 63 -9.39 4.34 -0.63
C GLY A 63 -7.92 4.76 -0.60
N VAL A 64 -7.57 5.95 -1.10
CA VAL A 64 -6.22 6.54 -1.00
C VAL A 64 -6.21 7.65 0.03
N VAL A 65 -5.11 7.81 0.77
CA VAL A 65 -4.90 8.95 1.67
C VAL A 65 -4.93 10.24 0.84
N PRO A 66 -5.84 11.19 1.11
CA PRO A 66 -5.92 12.41 0.33
C PRO A 66 -4.67 13.27 0.51
N TYR A 67 -4.07 13.69 -0.59
CA TYR A 67 -3.09 14.77 -0.57
C TYR A 67 -3.80 16.13 -0.43
N LEU A 68 -3.12 17.07 0.22
CA LEU A 68 -3.57 18.44 0.44
C LEU A 68 -2.77 19.41 -0.44
N ASP A 69 -1.47 19.19 -0.56
CA ASP A 69 -0.57 19.99 -1.40
C ASP A 69 0.59 19.14 -1.94
N LEU A 70 0.99 19.42 -3.18
CA LEU A 70 2.12 18.79 -3.88
C LEU A 70 3.11 19.83 -4.42
N THR A 71 2.86 21.12 -4.21
CA THR A 71 3.67 22.22 -4.77
C THR A 71 4.99 22.43 -4.02
N GLY A 72 5.02 22.13 -2.71
CA GLY A 72 6.22 22.20 -1.88
C GLY A 72 7.26 21.10 -2.17
N PRO A 73 8.29 20.94 -1.34
CA PRO A 73 9.35 19.94 -1.54
C PRO A 73 8.86 18.50 -1.32
N GLY A 74 7.74 18.32 -0.63
CA GLY A 74 7.19 17.02 -0.26
C GLY A 74 5.75 16.80 -0.72
N ILE A 75 5.14 15.77 -0.16
CA ILE A 75 3.72 15.41 -0.34
C ILE A 75 3.02 15.70 0.98
N GLU A 76 2.17 16.73 1.00
CA GLU A 76 1.34 17.05 2.15
C GLU A 76 0.03 16.28 2.06
N MET A 77 -0.36 15.60 3.14
CA MET A 77 -1.48 14.66 3.21
C MET A 77 -2.31 14.87 4.47
N ILE A 78 -3.56 14.41 4.42
CA ILE A 78 -4.39 14.34 5.63
C ILE A 78 -3.71 13.41 6.65
N TRP A 79 -3.68 13.85 7.91
CA TRP A 79 -3.17 13.04 9.00
C TRP A 79 -4.13 11.89 9.33
N MET A 80 -3.59 10.66 9.35
CA MET A 80 -4.31 9.43 9.67
C MET A 80 -3.96 9.02 11.11
N GLU A 81 -4.83 9.37 12.06
CA GLU A 81 -4.49 9.47 13.48
C GLU A 81 -4.16 8.14 14.16
N ASN A 82 -4.66 7.04 13.61
CA ASN A 82 -4.40 5.70 14.16
C ASN A 82 -3.13 5.06 13.58
N GLY A 83 -2.43 5.76 12.68
CA GLY A 83 -1.17 5.31 12.09
C GLY A 83 -1.34 4.12 11.15
N ASN A 84 -0.26 3.37 10.93
CA ASN A 84 -0.28 2.21 10.03
C ASN A 84 -0.95 0.98 10.66
N LEU A 85 -1.58 0.16 9.81
CA LEU A 85 -2.35 -1.01 10.20
C LEU A 85 -1.50 -2.03 10.98
N ARG A 86 -0.25 -2.27 10.57
CA ARG A 86 0.65 -3.22 11.25
C ARG A 86 0.86 -2.85 12.71
N ASP A 87 1.28 -1.61 12.96
CA ASP A 87 1.59 -1.14 14.30
C ASP A 87 0.31 -0.96 15.14
N TYR A 88 -0.82 -0.67 14.49
CA TYR A 88 -2.13 -0.65 15.13
C TYR A 88 -2.55 -2.03 15.65
N LEU A 89 -2.47 -3.06 14.80
CA LEU A 89 -2.80 -4.45 15.15
C LEU A 89 -1.87 -5.04 16.21
N ALA A 90 -0.61 -4.59 16.28
CA ALA A 90 0.31 -4.99 17.34
C ALA A 90 -0.14 -4.54 18.74
N LYS A 91 -0.98 -3.50 18.82
CA LYS A 91 -1.41 -2.86 20.09
C LYS A 91 -2.89 -3.10 20.40
N HIS A 92 -3.70 -3.45 19.40
CA HIS A 92 -5.15 -3.51 19.53
C HIS A 92 -5.70 -4.84 19.03
N ARG A 93 -6.72 -5.35 19.73
CA ARG A 93 -7.55 -6.45 19.24
C ARG A 93 -8.74 -5.86 18.50
N VAL A 94 -8.98 -6.36 17.30
CA VAL A 94 -10.02 -5.86 16.40
C VAL A 94 -10.98 -7.00 16.05
N SER A 95 -12.27 -6.69 15.93
CA SER A 95 -13.29 -7.71 15.66
C SER A 95 -13.26 -8.15 14.19
N PRO A 96 -13.69 -9.39 13.88
CA PRO A 96 -13.80 -9.86 12.49
C PRO A 96 -14.69 -8.97 11.61
N SER A 97 -15.71 -8.32 12.18
CA SER A 97 -16.55 -7.35 11.47
C SER A 97 -15.76 -6.15 10.94
N VAL A 98 -14.82 -5.63 11.73
CA VAL A 98 -13.97 -4.50 11.33
C VAL A 98 -12.91 -4.97 10.33
N HIS A 99 -12.33 -6.16 10.52
CA HIS A 99 -11.45 -6.76 9.51
C HIS A 99 -12.15 -6.89 8.14
N LEU A 100 -13.39 -7.38 8.13
CA LEU A 100 -14.17 -7.51 6.89
C LEU A 100 -14.45 -6.15 6.25
N SER A 101 -14.75 -5.13 7.06
CA SER A 101 -14.91 -3.76 6.58
C SER A 101 -13.64 -3.26 5.91
N TRP A 102 -12.48 -3.46 6.56
CA TRP A 102 -11.20 -3.10 5.99
C TRP A 102 -10.90 -3.82 4.68
N PHE A 103 -11.10 -5.13 4.60
CA PHE A 103 -10.86 -5.87 3.35
C PHE A 103 -11.72 -5.35 2.18
N ARG A 104 -12.98 -5.00 2.45
CA ARG A 104 -13.85 -4.38 1.45
C ARG A 104 -13.36 -3.00 1.01
N GLU A 105 -12.96 -2.15 1.95
CA GLU A 105 -12.39 -0.83 1.64
C GLU A 105 -11.08 -0.95 0.85
N MET A 106 -10.17 -1.86 1.25
CA MET A 106 -8.93 -2.15 0.53
C MET A 106 -9.21 -2.62 -0.90
N ALA A 107 -10.07 -3.61 -1.10
CA ALA A 107 -10.36 -4.13 -2.44
C ALA A 107 -11.03 -3.08 -3.33
N ARG A 108 -11.92 -2.24 -2.76
CA ARG A 108 -12.51 -1.11 -3.47
C ARG A 108 -11.48 -0.03 -3.81
N GLY A 109 -10.58 0.29 -2.89
CA GLY A 109 -9.46 1.21 -3.12
C GLY A 109 -8.56 0.72 -4.25
N LEU A 110 -8.18 -0.56 -4.20
CA LEU A 110 -7.35 -1.19 -5.23
C LEU A 110 -8.00 -1.14 -6.61
N THR A 111 -9.32 -1.36 -6.66
CA THR A 111 -10.12 -1.24 -7.88
C THR A 111 -9.98 0.15 -8.50
N ASN A 112 -10.19 1.21 -7.71
CA ASN A 112 -10.09 2.57 -8.22
C ASN A 112 -8.65 2.93 -8.65
N ILE A 113 -7.64 2.46 -7.91
CA ILE A 113 -6.22 2.67 -8.26
C ILE A 113 -5.90 2.01 -9.62
N HIS A 114 -6.33 0.76 -9.82
CA HIS A 114 -6.14 0.03 -11.09
C HIS A 114 -6.90 0.70 -12.25
N ASP A 115 -8.08 1.27 -12.00
CA ASP A 115 -8.84 2.03 -12.99
C ASP A 115 -8.12 3.33 -13.42
N CYS A 116 -7.34 3.93 -12.52
CA CYS A 116 -6.46 5.05 -12.82
C CYS A 116 -5.15 4.66 -13.54
N ARG A 117 -4.98 3.39 -13.91
CA ARG A 117 -3.78 2.83 -14.55
C ARG A 117 -2.53 2.97 -13.71
N VAL A 118 -2.68 2.67 -12.42
CA VAL A 118 -1.59 2.60 -11.45
C VAL A 118 -1.51 1.16 -10.91
N ILE A 119 -0.30 0.61 -10.82
CA ILE A 119 -0.01 -0.61 -10.05
C ILE A 119 0.63 -0.18 -8.74
N VAL A 120 0.17 -0.68 -7.59
CA VAL A 120 0.65 -0.23 -6.27
C VAL A 120 2.06 -0.77 -6.00
N ALA A 121 2.31 -2.04 -6.36
CA ALA A 121 3.58 -2.77 -6.28
C ALA A 121 4.14 -3.04 -4.86
N ASP A 122 3.79 -2.24 -3.85
CA ASP A 122 4.15 -2.45 -2.44
C ASP A 122 2.91 -2.46 -1.53
N ILE A 123 2.04 -3.46 -1.69
CA ILE A 123 0.89 -3.64 -0.80
C ILE A 123 1.31 -4.43 0.43
N SER A 124 1.36 -3.75 1.58
CA SER A 124 1.67 -4.36 2.87
C SER A 124 0.91 -3.70 4.02
N THR A 125 0.81 -4.36 5.17
CA THR A 125 0.17 -3.82 6.39
C THR A 125 0.81 -2.52 6.90
N ARG A 126 2.02 -2.18 6.46
CA ARG A 126 2.68 -0.90 6.77
C ARG A 126 2.16 0.26 5.94
N ASN A 127 1.70 -0.01 4.73
CA ASN A 127 1.30 0.99 3.74
C ASN A 127 -0.21 1.24 3.73
N PHE A 128 -0.93 0.66 4.69
CA PHE A 128 -2.31 1.03 5.01
C PHE A 128 -2.35 1.90 6.26
N LEU A 129 -2.94 3.09 6.15
CA LEU A 129 -3.16 4.00 7.27
C LEU A 129 -4.63 4.00 7.71
N LEU A 130 -4.84 4.19 9.02
CA LEU A 130 -6.15 4.24 9.65
C LEU A 130 -6.48 5.67 10.08
N ALA A 131 -7.63 6.18 9.64
CA ALA A 131 -8.15 7.44 10.13
C ALA A 131 -8.77 7.26 11.52
N LYS A 132 -9.09 8.37 12.20
CA LYS A 132 -9.77 8.35 13.51
C LYS A 132 -11.05 7.52 13.56
N ASP A 133 -11.82 7.48 12.47
CA ASP A 133 -13.07 6.73 12.35
C ASP A 133 -12.89 5.25 11.98
N MET A 134 -11.63 4.77 11.94
CA MET A 134 -11.23 3.43 11.54
C MET A 134 -11.38 3.13 10.05
N SER A 135 -11.66 4.14 9.20
CA SER A 135 -11.53 3.96 7.75
C SER A 135 -10.07 3.71 7.37
N ILE A 136 -9.86 2.81 6.40
CA ILE A 136 -8.54 2.35 5.99
C ILE A 136 -8.20 2.86 4.59
N ARG A 137 -6.97 3.32 4.39
CA ARG A 137 -6.52 3.90 3.12
C ARG A 137 -5.12 3.45 2.73
N TYR A 138 -4.93 3.25 1.43
CA TYR A 138 -3.61 3.12 0.81
C TYR A 138 -2.81 4.40 1.01
N SER A 139 -1.55 4.22 1.35
CA SER A 139 -0.52 5.23 1.43
C SER A 139 0.75 4.69 0.78
N ASP A 140 1.71 5.58 0.56
CA ASP A 140 3.03 5.27 0.00
C ASP A 140 2.99 4.64 -1.40
N PHE A 141 3.19 5.48 -2.41
CA PHE A 141 3.22 5.08 -3.82
C PHE A 141 4.64 5.15 -4.40
N THR A 142 5.66 5.03 -3.53
CA THR A 142 7.08 5.08 -3.94
C THR A 142 7.39 4.07 -5.03
N GLU A 143 6.96 2.82 -4.86
CA GLU A 143 7.26 1.70 -5.76
C GLU A 143 6.24 1.57 -6.91
N SER A 144 5.22 2.44 -6.95
CA SER A 144 4.09 2.27 -7.85
C SER A 144 4.44 2.55 -9.31
N SER A 145 3.90 1.72 -10.20
CA SER A 145 4.00 1.92 -11.64
C SER A 145 2.90 2.86 -12.13
N LEU A 146 3.29 4.00 -12.72
CA LEU A 146 2.37 4.90 -13.42
C LEU A 146 2.32 4.56 -14.91
N LEU A 147 1.23 3.95 -15.36
CA LEU A 147 1.12 3.44 -16.72
C LEU A 147 0.42 4.42 -17.69
N ASP A 148 0.55 4.14 -18.99
CA ASP A 148 -0.19 4.82 -20.04
C ASP A 148 -1.70 4.67 -19.83
N ILE A 149 -2.47 5.72 -20.09
CA ILE A 149 -3.92 5.73 -19.85
C ILE A 149 -4.68 4.70 -20.71
N ASN A 150 -4.14 4.34 -21.87
CA ASN A 150 -4.75 3.43 -22.82
C ASN A 150 -4.30 1.97 -22.63
N VAL A 151 -3.45 1.68 -21.63
CA VAL A 151 -2.97 0.32 -21.40
C VAL A 151 -4.12 -0.59 -20.99
N ASP A 152 -4.10 -1.83 -21.50
CA ASP A 152 -4.93 -2.91 -20.99
C ASP A 152 -4.28 -3.44 -19.70
N MET A 153 -4.84 -3.06 -18.55
CA MET A 153 -4.32 -3.45 -17.23
C MET A 153 -4.19 -4.95 -17.02
N ARG A 154 -4.99 -5.77 -17.72
CA ARG A 154 -4.91 -7.24 -17.63
C ARG A 154 -3.64 -7.80 -18.24
N LYS A 155 -3.00 -7.04 -19.13
CA LYS A 155 -1.78 -7.40 -19.87
C LYS A 155 -0.58 -6.54 -19.49
N ALA A 156 -0.80 -5.49 -18.69
CA ALA A 156 0.26 -4.62 -18.22
C ALA A 156 1.23 -5.39 -17.32
N ASP A 157 2.51 -5.22 -17.60
CA ASP A 157 3.62 -5.75 -16.83
C ASP A 157 4.71 -4.67 -16.79
N ASP A 158 5.01 -4.17 -15.60
CA ASP A 158 6.15 -3.28 -15.37
C ASP A 158 7.19 -4.04 -14.55
N LYS A 159 8.13 -4.68 -15.26
CA LYS A 159 9.18 -5.51 -14.65
C LYS A 159 8.61 -6.55 -13.67
N GLY A 160 7.53 -7.21 -14.06
CA GLY A 160 6.84 -8.22 -13.25
C GLY A 160 5.76 -7.68 -12.32
N TYR A 161 5.71 -6.37 -12.07
CA TYR A 161 4.58 -5.77 -11.37
C TYR A 161 3.35 -5.74 -12.28
N SER A 162 2.23 -6.19 -11.75
CA SER A 162 0.95 -6.27 -12.47
C SER A 162 -0.21 -6.14 -11.49
N ILE A 163 -1.43 -6.01 -12.01
CA ILE A 163 -2.64 -6.07 -11.15
C ILE A 163 -2.73 -7.38 -10.37
N TYR A 164 -2.15 -8.46 -10.89
CA TYR A 164 -2.17 -9.75 -10.22
C TYR A 164 -1.25 -9.76 -9.01
N THR A 165 -0.06 -9.15 -9.10
CA THR A 165 0.87 -9.11 -7.97
C THR A 165 0.30 -8.27 -6.84
N ASP A 166 -0.36 -7.16 -7.16
CA ASP A 166 -1.11 -6.36 -6.19
C ASP A 166 -2.21 -7.18 -5.49
N ILE A 167 -3.01 -7.92 -6.26
CA ILE A 167 -4.07 -8.81 -5.71
C ILE A 167 -3.45 -9.86 -4.78
N GLY A 168 -2.33 -10.47 -5.17
CA GLY A 168 -1.62 -11.47 -4.36
C GLY A 168 -1.07 -10.90 -3.05
N GLN A 169 -0.45 -9.72 -3.11
CA GLN A 169 0.02 -8.98 -1.92
C GLN A 169 -1.15 -8.58 -1.01
N LEU A 170 -2.29 -8.15 -1.55
CA LEU A 170 -3.48 -7.89 -0.75
C LEU A 170 -4.01 -9.17 -0.07
N GLY A 171 -3.93 -10.32 -0.74
CA GLY A 171 -4.20 -11.63 -0.12
C GLY A 171 -3.29 -11.93 1.07
N ALA A 172 -2.00 -11.57 0.97
CA ALA A 172 -1.07 -11.69 2.10
C ALA A 172 -1.45 -10.75 3.26
N VAL A 173 -1.83 -9.50 2.98
CA VAL A 173 -2.35 -8.58 4.01
C VAL A 173 -3.59 -9.15 4.70
N MET A 174 -4.54 -9.70 3.95
CA MET A 174 -5.73 -10.36 4.53
C MET A 174 -5.33 -11.51 5.47
N PHE A 175 -4.39 -12.36 5.04
CA PHE A 175 -3.87 -13.45 5.89
C PHE A 175 -3.24 -12.92 7.18
N GLU A 176 -2.39 -11.88 7.10
CA GLU A 176 -1.75 -11.28 8.26
C GLU A 176 -2.78 -10.73 9.26
N VAL A 177 -3.78 -10.01 8.77
CA VAL A 177 -4.82 -9.41 9.61
C VAL A 177 -5.67 -10.48 10.31
N ILE A 178 -6.00 -11.57 9.62
CA ILE A 178 -6.85 -12.64 10.16
C ILE A 178 -6.08 -13.50 11.18
N THR A 179 -4.83 -13.83 10.88
CA THR A 179 -4.08 -14.83 11.66
C THR A 179 -3.11 -14.23 12.67
N GLY A 180 -2.76 -12.95 12.51
CA GLY A 180 -1.67 -12.29 13.24
C GLY A 180 -0.28 -12.80 12.86
N LYS A 181 -0.16 -13.66 11.84
CA LYS A 181 1.11 -14.23 11.38
C LYS A 181 1.59 -13.50 10.14
N LYS A 182 2.88 -13.17 10.10
CA LYS A 182 3.51 -12.54 8.94
C LYS A 182 3.42 -13.44 7.69
N CYS A 183 3.17 -12.83 6.53
CA CYS A 183 3.14 -13.51 5.24
C CYS A 183 3.89 -12.66 4.22
N ASP A 184 5.13 -13.05 3.91
CA ASP A 184 5.91 -12.38 2.89
C ASP A 184 5.48 -12.91 1.51
N PHE A 185 4.65 -12.15 0.78
CA PHE A 185 4.40 -12.35 -0.66
C PHE A 185 5.61 -11.84 -1.44
N ASP A 186 6.75 -12.53 -1.26
CA ASP A 186 8.05 -12.08 -1.71
C ASP A 186 8.23 -12.31 -3.21
N LEU A 187 8.12 -11.22 -3.98
CA LEU A 187 8.27 -11.21 -5.44
C LEU A 187 9.73 -11.45 -5.89
N PHE A 188 10.70 -11.40 -4.99
CA PHE A 188 12.13 -11.51 -5.29
C PHE A 188 12.77 -12.75 -4.66
N LYS A 189 11.96 -13.63 -4.06
CA LYS A 189 12.45 -14.84 -3.39
C LYS A 189 13.27 -15.71 -4.34
N GLY A 190 14.48 -16.05 -3.91
CA GLY A 190 15.38 -16.95 -4.66
C GLY A 190 16.01 -16.34 -5.92
N GLN A 191 15.84 -15.03 -6.15
CA GLN A 191 16.48 -14.35 -7.28
C GLN A 191 17.94 -13.99 -6.98
N PRO A 192 18.83 -13.98 -8.00
CA PRO A 192 20.22 -13.60 -7.82
C PRO A 192 20.36 -12.11 -7.49
N TYR A 193 21.47 -11.75 -6.83
CA TYR A 193 21.81 -10.34 -6.60
C TYR A 193 21.99 -9.60 -7.93
N GLY A 194 21.26 -8.50 -8.11
CA GLY A 194 21.31 -7.66 -9.31
C GLY A 194 19.96 -7.08 -9.69
N PRO A 195 19.83 -6.46 -10.88
CA PRO A 195 18.54 -6.05 -11.43
C PRO A 195 17.65 -7.28 -11.61
N ALA A 196 16.61 -7.36 -10.79
CA ALA A 196 15.69 -8.48 -10.75
C ALA A 196 14.29 -8.02 -11.17
N THR A 197 13.59 -8.89 -11.89
CA THR A 197 12.20 -8.69 -12.31
C THR A 197 11.32 -9.34 -11.26
N ALA A 198 10.27 -8.67 -10.79
CA ALA A 198 9.33 -9.28 -9.87
C ALA A 198 8.78 -10.60 -10.45
N ALA A 199 8.79 -11.65 -9.64
CA ALA A 199 8.31 -12.97 -10.03
C ALA A 199 7.17 -13.40 -9.12
N TRP A 200 6.20 -14.12 -9.69
CA TRP A 200 5.12 -14.70 -8.91
C TRP A 200 5.69 -15.72 -7.91
N PRO A 201 5.40 -15.62 -6.61
CA PRO A 201 5.91 -16.57 -5.62
C PRO A 201 5.31 -17.96 -5.83
N GLN A 202 6.08 -19.01 -5.49
CA GLN A 202 5.56 -20.37 -5.53
C GLN A 202 4.52 -20.56 -4.42
N ARG A 203 3.49 -21.38 -4.67
CA ARG A 203 2.41 -21.56 -3.69
C ARG A 203 2.93 -22.17 -2.39
N GLU A 204 3.96 -23.01 -2.46
CA GLU A 204 4.61 -23.67 -1.33
C GLU A 204 5.36 -22.69 -0.42
N ASP A 205 5.71 -21.51 -0.93
CA ASP A 205 6.33 -20.44 -0.16
C ASP A 205 5.31 -19.66 0.68
N LEU A 206 4.01 -19.79 0.37
CA LEU A 206 2.92 -19.11 1.04
C LEU A 206 2.28 -19.99 2.13
N PRO A 207 1.78 -19.40 3.23
CA PRO A 207 1.19 -20.17 4.33
C PRO A 207 0.02 -21.08 3.91
N GLY A 208 -0.20 -22.13 4.70
CA GLY A 208 -1.40 -22.96 4.58
C GLY A 208 -2.65 -22.22 5.08
N LEU A 209 -3.78 -22.44 4.41
CA LEU A 209 -5.05 -21.75 4.70
C LEU A 209 -6.09 -22.63 5.41
N LYS A 210 -5.66 -23.78 5.94
CA LYS A 210 -6.54 -24.66 6.69
C LYS A 210 -7.11 -23.92 7.90
N ASP A 211 -8.43 -23.93 8.04
CA ASP A 211 -9.18 -23.30 9.13
C ASP A 211 -9.03 -21.75 9.19
N VAL A 212 -8.55 -21.12 8.11
CA VAL A 212 -8.45 -19.66 8.00
C VAL A 212 -9.76 -19.09 7.45
N TRP A 213 -10.39 -18.18 8.20
CA TRP A 213 -11.55 -17.42 7.70
C TRP A 213 -11.19 -16.67 6.41
N LEU A 214 -12.09 -16.66 5.43
CA LEU A 214 -11.83 -16.17 4.06
C LEU A 214 -10.69 -16.90 3.33
N GLY A 215 -10.27 -18.07 3.79
CA GLY A 215 -9.20 -18.85 3.18
C GLY A 215 -9.41 -19.12 1.69
N SER A 216 -10.64 -19.35 1.24
CA SER A 216 -10.94 -19.51 -0.20
C SER A 216 -10.71 -18.23 -1.02
N ILE A 217 -11.00 -17.06 -0.47
CA ILE A 217 -10.74 -15.77 -1.15
C ILE A 217 -9.24 -15.51 -1.19
N ILE A 218 -8.52 -15.78 -0.09
CA ILE A 218 -7.07 -15.63 -0.02
C ILE A 218 -6.38 -16.58 -1.01
N GLU A 219 -6.83 -17.84 -1.10
CA GLU A 219 -6.30 -18.81 -2.08
C GLU A 219 -6.49 -18.32 -3.52
N ASN A 220 -7.65 -17.71 -3.82
CA ASN A 220 -7.91 -17.12 -5.13
C ASN A 220 -7.01 -15.91 -5.42
N CYS A 221 -6.66 -15.10 -4.41
CA CYS A 221 -5.66 -14.05 -4.57
C CYS A 221 -4.27 -14.61 -4.90
N TRP A 222 -3.93 -15.78 -4.36
CA TRP A 222 -2.64 -16.45 -4.55
C TRP A 222 -2.58 -17.37 -5.77
N THR A 223 -3.72 -17.59 -6.44
CA THR A 223 -3.80 -18.32 -7.70
C THR A 223 -3.90 -17.34 -8.86
N LYS A 224 -2.76 -17.06 -9.50
CA LYS A 224 -2.64 -16.03 -10.56
C LYS A 224 -3.74 -16.18 -11.62
N GLY A 225 -4.49 -15.10 -11.85
CA GLY A 225 -5.52 -15.02 -12.88
C GLY A 225 -6.91 -15.51 -12.47
N VAL A 226 -7.10 -16.14 -11.30
CA VAL A 226 -8.45 -16.51 -10.82
C VAL A 226 -9.30 -15.27 -10.57
N PHE A 227 -8.72 -14.25 -9.92
CA PHE A 227 -9.26 -12.91 -10.00
C PHE A 227 -8.64 -12.22 -11.22
N GLU A 228 -9.43 -12.09 -12.30
CA GLU A 228 -8.99 -11.40 -13.53
C GLU A 228 -8.73 -9.91 -13.30
N THR A 229 -9.36 -9.32 -12.28
CA THR A 229 -9.21 -7.91 -11.88
C THR A 229 -9.52 -7.74 -10.39
N SER A 230 -9.10 -6.60 -9.82
CA SER A 230 -9.45 -6.20 -8.45
C SER A 230 -10.96 -6.03 -8.22
N HIS A 231 -11.73 -5.77 -9.28
CA HIS A 231 -13.20 -5.79 -9.23
C HIS A 231 -13.75 -7.16 -8.80
N ALA A 232 -13.19 -8.25 -9.33
CA ALA A 232 -13.65 -9.60 -9.00
C ALA A 232 -13.36 -9.95 -7.53
N LEU A 233 -12.21 -9.51 -7.01
CA LEU A 233 -11.89 -9.60 -5.58
C LEU A 233 -12.87 -8.76 -4.74
N SER A 234 -13.16 -7.53 -5.17
CA SER A 234 -14.12 -6.66 -4.49
C SER A 234 -15.51 -7.30 -4.38
N VAL A 235 -16.02 -7.89 -5.48
CA VAL A 235 -17.30 -8.62 -5.50
C VAL A 235 -17.30 -9.81 -4.54
N ALA A 236 -16.21 -10.59 -4.51
CA ALA A 236 -16.08 -11.73 -3.59
C ALA A 236 -16.13 -11.27 -2.12
N LEU A 237 -15.44 -10.19 -1.77
CA LEU A 237 -15.42 -9.64 -0.41
C LEU A 237 -16.74 -8.98 0.01
N MET A 238 -17.47 -8.39 -0.94
CA MET A 238 -18.82 -7.86 -0.67
C MET A 238 -19.81 -8.99 -0.34
N SER A 239 -19.62 -10.17 -0.92
CA SER A 239 -20.46 -11.35 -0.67
C SER A 239 -20.05 -12.15 0.58
N ALA A 240 -18.86 -11.88 1.13
CA ALA A 240 -18.35 -12.58 2.30
C ALA A 240 -19.06 -12.16 3.59
N THR A 241 -19.12 -13.07 4.56
CA THR A 241 -19.66 -12.85 5.90
C THR A 241 -18.58 -13.00 6.97
N THR A 242 -18.82 -12.45 8.16
CA THR A 242 -17.98 -12.71 9.33
C THR A 242 -18.02 -14.21 9.71
N PRO A 243 -17.02 -14.72 10.45
CA PRO A 243 -17.00 -16.10 10.95
C PRO A 243 -18.19 -16.42 11.85
#